data_AF-A0A671LDF2-F1
#
_entry.id   AF-A0A671LDF2-F1
#
_cell.length_a   1.000
_cell.length_b   1.000
_cell.length_c   1.000
_cell.angle_alpha   90.00
_cell.angle_beta   90.00
_cell.angle_gamma   90.00
#
_symmetry.space_group_name_H-M   'P 1'
#
loop_
_entity.id
_entity.type
_entity.pdbx_description
1 polymer ?
#
loop_
_entity_poly.entity_id
_entity_poly.type
_entity_poly.pdbx_seq_one_letter_code
_entity_poly.pdbx_strand_id
1 'polypeptide(L)'
;MLLSYTTIQKCGISNLVSRRGFFQKHYKNLTNPKLLNGSVDHQCFLQAQAIGLKGTFRAFLSSQLQDLYSIVRQNNRELLPIVNLQDEELFSNWESIFSGSEGKMNDNVRIYSFDGRDILDDDAWPEKMVWHGSSTQGSRQTDSYCETWRTGSHAVTGMASSLQEGYLLQQLPRGCSSSFIVLCIENSYIAE
;
A
#
# COMPACT_ATOMS: atom_id res chain seq x y z
N MET A 1 -46.11 4.25 29.70
CA MET A 1 -45.50 2.93 29.52
C MET A 1 -44.78 2.95 28.18
N LEU A 2 -43.44 2.98 28.25
CA LEU A 2 -42.43 2.72 27.22
C LEU A 2 -42.46 3.52 25.90
N LEU A 3 -41.52 4.47 25.82
CA LEU A 3 -40.92 5.01 24.60
C LEU A 3 -40.15 3.89 23.89
N SER A 4 -40.51 3.55 22.65
CA SER A 4 -39.66 2.72 21.79
C SER A 4 -38.97 3.61 20.75
N TYR A 5 -37.82 4.16 21.15
CA TYR A 5 -36.83 4.67 20.20
C TYR A 5 -36.27 3.49 19.43
N THR A 6 -36.58 3.39 18.14
CA THR A 6 -35.83 2.56 17.21
C THR A 6 -34.44 3.20 17.07
N THR A 7 -33.48 2.69 17.82
CA THR A 7 -32.06 2.96 17.62
C THR A 7 -31.70 2.39 16.24
N ILE A 8 -31.76 3.23 15.22
CA ILE A 8 -30.96 3.00 14.01
C ILE A 8 -29.52 3.06 14.49
N GLN A 9 -28.94 1.89 14.70
CA GLN A 9 -27.53 1.71 14.90
C GLN A 9 -26.88 2.17 13.61
N LYS A 10 -26.55 3.48 13.55
CA LYS A 10 -25.61 4.01 12.58
C LYS A 10 -24.35 3.18 12.77
N CYS A 11 -24.14 2.21 11.88
CA CYS A 11 -22.82 1.65 11.67
C CYS A 11 -21.92 2.86 11.42
N GLY A 12 -21.02 3.12 12.36
CA GLY A 12 -20.15 4.29 12.35
C GLY A 12 -19.18 4.20 11.20
N ILE A 13 -19.66 4.44 9.98
CA ILE A 13 -18.85 4.99 8.91
C ILE A 13 -18.73 6.46 9.32
N SER A 14 -17.76 6.74 10.20
CA SER A 14 -17.24 8.08 10.39
C SER A 14 -17.10 8.71 9.00
N ASN A 15 -17.61 9.92 8.82
CA ASN A 15 -17.38 10.73 7.64
C ASN A 15 -15.87 10.69 7.34
N LEU A 16 -15.46 9.88 6.36
CA LEU A 16 -14.07 9.70 5.96
C LEU A 16 -13.63 11.02 5.32
N VAL A 17 -13.15 11.95 6.14
CA VAL A 17 -12.21 12.99 5.71
C VAL A 17 -11.16 12.25 4.87
N SER A 18 -11.03 12.56 3.58
CA SER A 18 -10.22 11.76 2.65
C SER A 18 -8.82 11.49 3.23
N ARG A 19 -8.59 10.21 3.57
CA ARG A 19 -7.42 9.72 4.29
C ARG A 19 -6.50 9.06 3.30
N ARG A 20 -5.29 9.60 3.15
CA ARG A 20 -4.26 8.87 2.42
C ARG A 20 -3.78 7.73 3.27
N GLY A 21 -3.89 6.52 2.77
CA GLY A 21 -3.39 5.40 3.53
C GLY A 21 -2.81 4.28 2.69
N PHE A 22 -1.98 3.49 3.36
CA PHE A 22 -1.48 2.23 2.82
C PHE A 22 -2.42 1.10 3.20
N PHE A 23 -2.91 0.40 2.19
CA PHE A 23 -3.81 -0.72 2.35
C PHE A 23 -3.22 -1.93 1.64
N GLN A 24 -3.07 -3.04 2.35
CA GLN A 24 -2.65 -4.27 1.70
C GLN A 24 -3.82 -4.89 0.94
N LYS A 25 -3.52 -5.40 -0.26
CA LYS A 25 -4.50 -6.16 -1.02
C LYS A 25 -4.63 -7.61 -0.50
N HIS A 26 -5.86 -8.07 -0.23
CA HIS A 26 -6.12 -9.48 0.10
C HIS A 26 -6.42 -10.25 -1.17
N TYR A 27 -5.56 -11.20 -1.54
CA TYR A 27 -5.84 -12.44 -2.29
C TYR A 27 -4.46 -13.01 -2.62
N LYS A 28 -4.26 -14.32 -2.42
CA LYS A 28 -3.00 -15.04 -2.73
C LYS A 28 -2.46 -14.80 -4.16
N ASN A 29 -3.29 -14.29 -5.06
CA ASN A 29 -2.91 -13.95 -6.44
C ASN A 29 -2.16 -12.62 -6.60
N LEU A 30 -2.06 -11.81 -5.54
CA LEU A 30 -1.46 -10.46 -5.60
C LEU A 30 -0.09 -10.32 -5.00
N THR A 31 0.30 -11.32 -4.22
CA THR A 31 1.64 -11.37 -3.67
C THR A 31 2.69 -11.62 -4.77
N ASN A 32 2.24 -12.02 -5.95
CA ASN A 32 3.00 -12.00 -7.19
C ASN A 32 2.24 -11.16 -8.24
N PRO A 33 2.63 -9.89 -8.48
CA PRO A 33 1.93 -9.00 -9.41
C PRO A 33 1.71 -9.57 -10.83
N LYS A 34 2.47 -10.61 -11.21
CA LYS A 34 2.41 -11.28 -12.53
C LYS A 34 1.20 -12.19 -12.67
N LEU A 35 0.71 -12.74 -11.56
CA LEU A 35 -0.42 -13.67 -11.57
C LEU A 35 -1.76 -12.91 -11.65
N LEU A 36 -1.72 -11.60 -11.82
CA LEU A 36 -2.89 -10.76 -11.94
C LEU A 36 -3.43 -10.77 -13.36
N ASN A 37 -4.68 -11.21 -13.47
CA ASN A 37 -5.51 -10.93 -14.63
C ASN A 37 -5.93 -9.45 -14.56
N GLY A 38 -5.07 -8.55 -15.06
CA GLY A 38 -5.27 -7.09 -15.08
C GLY A 38 -4.17 -6.31 -14.35
N SER A 39 -4.21 -4.98 -14.47
CA SER A 39 -3.24 -4.08 -13.82
C SER A 39 -3.35 -4.13 -12.29
N VAL A 40 -2.21 -4.12 -11.59
CA VAL A 40 -2.14 -4.03 -10.11
C VAL A 40 -2.89 -2.79 -9.60
N ASP A 41 -2.84 -1.67 -10.33
CA ASP A 41 -3.57 -0.44 -10.00
C ASP A 41 -5.09 -0.66 -10.02
N HIS A 42 -5.59 -1.31 -11.06
CA HIS A 42 -7.02 -1.59 -11.18
C HIS A 42 -7.52 -2.47 -10.03
N GLN A 43 -6.67 -3.38 -9.60
CA GLN A 43 -6.91 -4.26 -8.47
C GLN A 43 -6.92 -3.53 -7.11
N CYS A 44 -6.04 -2.55 -6.90
CA CYS A 44 -6.12 -1.66 -5.74
C CYS A 44 -7.43 -0.86 -5.72
N PHE A 45 -7.83 -0.34 -6.88
CA PHE A 45 -9.09 0.38 -7.04
C PHE A 45 -10.32 -0.47 -6.70
N LEU A 46 -10.41 -1.70 -7.24
CA LEU A 46 -11.55 -2.59 -6.99
C LEU A 46 -11.70 -2.96 -5.51
N GLN A 47 -10.59 -3.21 -4.79
CA GLN A 47 -10.69 -3.55 -3.36
C GLN A 47 -11.04 -2.38 -2.47
N ALA A 48 -10.51 -1.20 -2.77
CA ALA A 48 -10.91 0.01 -2.09
C ALA A 48 -12.43 0.26 -2.24
N GLN A 49 -12.96 0.12 -3.46
CA GLN A 49 -14.40 0.25 -3.70
C GLN A 49 -15.23 -0.82 -2.97
N ALA A 50 -14.76 -2.06 -2.91
CA ALA A 50 -15.47 -3.15 -2.26
C ALA A 50 -15.72 -2.91 -0.76
N ILE A 51 -14.89 -2.09 -0.11
CA ILE A 51 -15.05 -1.70 1.30
C ILE A 51 -15.57 -0.27 1.48
N GLY A 52 -16.03 0.37 0.40
CA GLY A 52 -16.66 1.69 0.45
C GLY A 52 -15.69 2.88 0.48
N LEU A 53 -14.39 2.69 0.22
CA LEU A 53 -13.46 3.81 0.07
C LEU A 53 -13.71 4.51 -1.27
N LYS A 54 -13.92 5.83 -1.21
CA LYS A 54 -14.23 6.68 -2.38
C LYS A 54 -13.00 7.20 -3.12
N GLY A 55 -11.81 7.07 -2.53
CA GLY A 55 -10.55 7.51 -3.09
C GLY A 55 -10.10 6.75 -4.33
N THR A 56 -9.11 7.30 -5.05
CA THR A 56 -8.46 6.58 -6.16
C THR A 56 -7.19 5.89 -5.66
N PHE A 57 -7.22 4.57 -5.59
CA PHE A 57 -6.12 3.76 -5.06
C PHE A 57 -5.25 3.17 -6.17
N ARG A 58 -3.94 3.25 -5.99
CA ARG A 58 -2.92 2.76 -6.92
C ARG A 58 -1.91 1.89 -6.20
N ALA A 59 -1.22 1.01 -6.92
CA ALA A 59 -0.21 0.14 -6.35
C ALA A 59 1.01 0.96 -5.90
N PHE A 60 1.55 0.69 -4.72
CA PHE A 60 2.82 1.25 -4.24
C PHE A 60 4.00 0.53 -4.90
N LEU A 61 4.13 0.69 -6.22
CA LEU A 61 5.16 0.06 -7.04
C LEU A 61 5.68 1.04 -8.09
N SER A 62 6.99 1.06 -8.31
CA SER A 62 7.53 1.60 -9.54
C SER A 62 7.12 0.75 -10.74
N SER A 63 6.92 1.36 -11.91
CA SER A 63 6.60 0.67 -13.16
C SER A 63 7.51 1.14 -14.29
N GLN A 64 7.30 0.62 -15.50
CA GLN A 64 8.13 0.93 -16.68
C GLN A 64 8.24 2.44 -16.95
N LEU A 65 7.14 3.16 -16.77
CA LEU A 65 7.00 4.58 -17.13
C LEU A 65 6.74 5.48 -15.92
N GLN A 66 6.78 4.92 -14.71
CA GLN A 66 6.41 5.68 -13.52
C GLN A 66 7.30 5.36 -12.33
N ASP A 67 7.87 6.42 -11.77
CA ASP A 67 8.56 6.40 -10.49
C ASP A 67 7.54 6.30 -9.36
N LEU A 68 7.84 5.51 -8.33
CA LEU A 68 7.00 5.35 -7.16
C LEU A 68 6.66 6.71 -6.53
N TYR A 69 7.65 7.60 -6.40
CA TYR A 69 7.46 8.95 -5.86
C TYR A 69 6.38 9.76 -6.59
N SER A 70 6.17 9.49 -7.88
CA SER A 70 5.23 10.22 -8.74
C SER A 70 3.78 9.73 -8.68
N ILE A 71 3.50 8.65 -7.94
CA ILE A 71 2.15 8.09 -7.82
C ILE A 71 1.20 9.10 -7.18
N VAL A 72 1.61 9.73 -6.08
CA VAL A 72 0.83 10.79 -5.44
C VAL A 72 1.06 12.12 -6.17
N ARG A 73 -0.06 12.80 -6.48
CA ARG A 73 -0.04 14.09 -7.17
C ARG A 73 0.82 15.11 -6.42
N GLN A 74 1.54 15.97 -7.15
CA GLN A 74 2.49 16.91 -6.57
C GLN A 74 1.86 17.83 -5.52
N ASN A 75 0.72 18.47 -5.83
CA ASN A 75 0.01 19.40 -4.93
C ASN A 75 -0.52 18.75 -3.64
N ASN A 76 -0.27 17.48 -3.46
CA ASN A 76 -0.84 16.66 -2.43
C ASN A 76 0.26 16.14 -1.50
N ARG A 77 1.52 16.04 -1.94
CA ARG A 77 2.56 15.28 -1.25
C ARG A 77 2.85 15.73 0.19
N GLU A 78 2.78 17.02 0.45
CA GLU A 78 3.07 17.60 1.78
C GLU A 78 1.82 17.82 2.65
N LEU A 79 0.62 17.68 2.08
CA LEU A 79 -0.61 18.19 2.71
C LEU A 79 -1.19 17.29 3.80
N LEU A 80 -1.03 15.97 3.68
CA LEU A 80 -1.77 15.01 4.49
C LEU A 80 -0.86 13.90 5.00
N PRO A 81 -1.08 13.46 6.25
CA PRO A 81 -0.44 12.26 6.77
C PRO A 81 -0.85 11.03 5.99
N ILE A 82 0.03 10.03 5.97
CA ILE A 82 -0.26 8.70 5.46
C ILE A 82 -0.64 7.82 6.65
N VAL A 83 -1.86 7.33 6.67
CA VAL A 83 -2.44 6.53 7.76
C VAL A 83 -2.70 5.08 7.35
N ASN A 84 -3.03 4.20 8.28
CA ASN A 84 -3.54 2.86 7.98
C ASN A 84 -5.08 2.82 8.02
N LEU A 85 -5.68 1.63 7.93
CA LEU A 85 -7.14 1.43 8.00
C LEU A 85 -7.77 1.76 9.36
N GLN A 86 -6.96 1.80 10.42
CA GLN A 86 -7.38 2.18 11.77
C GLN A 86 -7.06 3.65 12.09
N ASP A 87 -6.74 4.44 11.06
CA ASP A 87 -6.46 5.86 11.18
C ASP A 87 -5.19 6.21 11.96
N GLU A 88 -4.30 5.24 12.15
CA GLU A 88 -3.00 5.44 12.79
C GLU A 88 -2.01 6.01 11.76
N GLU A 89 -1.30 7.08 12.13
CA GLU A 89 -0.33 7.74 11.27
C GLU A 89 0.93 6.88 11.10
N LEU A 90 1.19 6.45 9.86
CA LEU A 90 2.39 5.73 9.44
C LEU A 90 3.53 6.70 9.10
N PHE A 91 3.19 7.79 8.42
CA PHE A 91 4.10 8.83 7.96
C PHE A 91 3.44 10.20 8.03
N SER A 92 4.22 11.24 8.34
CA SER A 92 3.72 12.60 8.46
C SER A 92 3.20 13.18 7.14
N ASN A 93 3.78 12.75 6.01
CA ASN A 93 3.31 13.04 4.67
C ASN A 93 3.98 12.12 3.62
N TRP A 94 3.63 12.27 2.34
CA TRP A 94 4.19 11.45 1.27
C TRP A 94 5.69 11.64 1.07
N GLU A 95 6.20 12.87 1.17
CA GLU A 95 7.62 13.16 0.97
C GLU A 95 8.50 12.52 2.04
N SER A 96 8.00 12.44 3.27
CA SER A 96 8.74 11.86 4.39
C SER A 96 9.16 10.40 4.16
N ILE A 97 8.41 9.63 3.36
CA ILE A 97 8.75 8.25 2.97
C ILE A 97 10.07 8.21 2.18
N PHE A 98 10.32 9.23 1.35
CA PHE A 98 11.43 9.30 0.40
C PHE A 98 12.58 10.20 0.89
N SER A 99 12.59 10.54 2.18
CA SER A 99 13.57 11.44 2.82
C SER A 99 14.98 10.85 2.99
N GLY A 100 15.22 9.63 2.49
CA GLY A 100 16.47 8.89 2.68
C GLY A 100 16.49 8.00 3.93
N SER A 101 15.40 7.94 4.70
CA SER A 101 15.21 7.04 5.85
C SER A 101 14.75 5.63 5.47
N GLU A 102 14.87 5.25 4.19
CA GLU A 102 14.38 3.99 3.63
C GLU A 102 12.87 3.76 3.89
N GLY A 103 12.09 4.82 4.04
CA GLY A 103 10.67 4.73 4.36
C GLY A 103 10.42 4.11 5.73
N LYS A 104 11.21 4.47 6.74
CA LYS A 104 10.98 4.08 8.14
C LYS A 104 9.63 4.61 8.61
N MET A 105 8.75 3.70 9.04
CA MET A 105 7.45 4.03 9.62
C MET A 105 7.60 4.54 11.06
N ASN A 106 6.55 5.20 11.55
CA ASN A 106 6.39 5.48 12.97
C ASN A 106 6.47 4.19 13.82
N ASP A 107 6.98 4.28 15.04
CA ASP A 107 7.11 3.12 15.91
C ASP A 107 5.72 2.60 16.37
N ASN A 108 5.60 1.29 16.56
CA ASN A 108 4.40 0.60 17.07
C ASN A 108 3.14 0.72 16.20
N VAL A 109 3.27 1.09 14.93
CA VAL A 109 2.13 1.12 13.98
C VAL A 109 1.96 -0.21 13.26
N ARG A 110 0.73 -0.50 12.83
CA ARG A 110 0.39 -1.69 12.05
C ARG A 110 -0.03 -1.33 10.62
N ILE A 111 0.00 -2.31 9.72
CA ILE A 111 -0.60 -2.15 8.39
C ILE A 111 -1.69 -3.21 8.26
N TYR A 112 -2.84 -2.77 7.73
CA TYR A 112 -4.00 -3.63 7.56
C TYR A 112 -4.28 -3.88 6.08
N SER A 113 -4.81 -5.06 5.78
CA SER A 113 -5.41 -5.33 4.49
C SER A 113 -6.78 -4.67 4.36
N PHE A 114 -7.30 -4.56 3.13
CA PHE A 114 -8.64 -3.99 2.90
C PHE A 114 -9.75 -4.72 3.68
N ASP A 115 -9.62 -6.03 3.92
CA ASP A 115 -10.57 -6.81 4.73
C ASP A 115 -10.31 -6.74 6.25
N GLY A 116 -9.40 -5.86 6.69
CA GLY A 116 -9.22 -5.53 8.11
C GLY A 116 -8.25 -6.41 8.89
N ARG A 117 -7.44 -7.24 8.24
CA ARG A 117 -6.48 -8.13 8.91
C ARG A 117 -5.14 -7.44 9.09
N ASP A 118 -4.53 -7.56 10.28
CA ASP A 118 -3.15 -7.11 10.50
C ASP A 118 -2.19 -8.01 9.72
N ILE A 119 -1.46 -7.42 8.77
CA ILE A 119 -0.59 -8.20 7.87
C ILE A 119 0.63 -8.78 8.57
N LEU A 120 1.07 -8.18 9.70
CA LEU A 120 2.21 -8.66 10.47
C LEU A 120 1.84 -9.90 11.30
N ASP A 121 0.60 -9.98 11.78
CA ASP A 121 0.15 -11.05 12.67
C ASP A 121 -0.60 -12.18 11.92
N ASP A 122 -1.02 -11.95 10.67
CA ASP A 122 -1.80 -12.92 9.89
C ASP A 122 -0.94 -13.88 9.04
N ASP A 123 -1.17 -15.18 9.20
CA ASP A 123 -0.42 -16.26 8.53
C ASP A 123 -0.63 -16.34 7.00
N ALA A 124 -1.61 -15.62 6.44
CA ALA A 124 -1.79 -15.56 5.00
C ALA A 124 -0.60 -14.91 4.29
N TRP A 125 0.22 -14.14 5.00
CA TRP A 125 1.49 -13.57 4.53
C TRP A 125 2.64 -14.13 5.35
N PRO A 126 3.19 -15.31 4.99
CA PRO A 126 4.29 -15.90 5.75
C PRO A 126 5.57 -15.06 5.67
N GLU A 127 5.80 -14.40 4.53
CA GLU A 127 6.92 -13.48 4.33
C GLU A 127 6.43 -12.03 4.44
N LYS A 128 6.84 -11.33 5.50
CA LYS A 128 6.44 -9.95 5.82
C LYS A 128 7.23 -8.91 5.01
N MET A 129 7.35 -9.18 3.72
CA MET A 129 8.10 -8.37 2.77
C MET A 129 7.14 -7.62 1.85
N VAL A 130 7.48 -6.42 1.41
CA VAL A 130 6.72 -5.61 0.45
C VAL A 130 7.51 -5.39 -0.81
N TRP A 131 6.91 -5.62 -1.98
CA TRP A 131 7.49 -5.18 -3.26
C TRP A 131 7.37 -3.66 -3.41
N HIS A 132 8.42 -3.01 -3.92
CA HIS A 132 8.36 -1.58 -4.32
C HIS A 132 9.08 -1.30 -5.65
N GLY A 133 10.21 -1.97 -5.95
CA GLY A 133 10.93 -1.82 -7.22
C GLY A 133 11.58 -0.45 -7.45
N SER A 134 11.94 0.23 -6.36
CA SER A 134 12.35 1.65 -6.36
C SER A 134 13.60 1.88 -5.52
N SER A 135 14.29 2.99 -5.76
CA SER A 135 15.31 3.51 -4.85
C SER A 135 14.70 4.04 -3.55
N THR A 136 15.55 4.40 -2.59
CA THR A 136 15.16 5.09 -1.36
C THR A 136 14.51 6.46 -1.60
N GLN A 137 14.74 7.07 -2.77
CA GLN A 137 14.11 8.32 -3.22
C GLN A 137 12.87 8.07 -4.10
N GLY A 138 12.48 6.80 -4.29
CA GLY A 138 11.29 6.44 -5.05
C GLY A 138 11.45 6.51 -6.57
N SER A 139 12.68 6.66 -7.07
CA SER A 139 12.98 6.51 -8.50
C SER A 139 12.93 5.03 -8.91
N ARG A 140 12.42 4.72 -10.10
CA ARG A 140 12.33 3.34 -10.58
C ARG A 140 13.72 2.71 -10.74
N GLN A 141 13.87 1.46 -10.32
CA GLN A 141 15.07 0.66 -10.54
C GLN A 141 14.81 -0.31 -11.69
N THR A 142 15.20 0.08 -12.92
CA THR A 142 14.91 -0.71 -14.13
C THR A 142 15.52 -2.11 -14.11
N ASP A 143 16.60 -2.28 -13.36
CA ASP A 143 17.30 -3.56 -13.22
C ASP A 143 16.73 -4.40 -12.06
N SER A 144 15.77 -3.88 -11.29
CA SER A 144 15.28 -4.52 -10.06
C SER A 144 13.79 -4.26 -9.79
N TYR A 145 12.97 -4.49 -10.82
CA TYR A 145 11.51 -4.43 -10.74
C TYR A 145 10.83 -5.61 -11.47
N CYS A 146 11.48 -6.78 -11.50
CA CYS A 146 10.95 -8.00 -12.12
C CYS A 146 10.47 -7.83 -13.58
N GLU A 147 11.26 -7.17 -14.43
CA GLU A 147 10.91 -6.83 -15.82
C GLU A 147 9.54 -6.16 -15.92
N THR A 148 9.33 -5.08 -15.15
CA THR A 148 8.02 -4.43 -15.00
C THR A 148 6.95 -5.37 -14.42
N TRP A 149 7.36 -6.17 -13.44
CA TRP A 149 6.50 -7.15 -12.78
C TRP A 149 5.84 -8.14 -13.74
N ARG A 150 6.60 -8.61 -14.75
CA ARG A 150 6.14 -9.59 -15.76
C ARG A 150 6.84 -10.95 -15.69
N THR A 151 8.02 -11.06 -15.06
CA THR A 151 8.79 -12.33 -15.02
C THR A 151 8.88 -13.00 -13.66
N GLY A 152 8.38 -14.24 -13.52
CA GLY A 152 8.46 -15.02 -12.27
C GLY A 152 9.82 -15.68 -12.03
N SER A 153 10.82 -15.38 -12.86
CA SER A 153 12.10 -16.07 -12.86
C SER A 153 12.90 -15.79 -11.58
N HIS A 154 13.48 -16.84 -11.00
CA HIS A 154 14.46 -16.74 -9.92
C HIS A 154 15.78 -16.09 -10.37
N ALA A 155 16.05 -16.02 -11.68
CA ALA A 155 17.25 -15.36 -12.22
C ALA A 155 17.13 -13.83 -12.26
N VAL A 156 15.93 -13.28 -12.04
CA VAL A 156 15.66 -11.84 -12.03
C VAL A 156 15.24 -11.43 -10.63
N THR A 157 15.60 -10.21 -10.26
CA THR A 157 15.29 -9.64 -8.94
C THR A 157 14.31 -8.48 -9.02
N GLY A 158 13.60 -8.27 -7.91
CA GLY A 158 12.85 -7.07 -7.60
C GLY A 158 13.38 -6.46 -6.31
N MET A 159 13.20 -5.15 -6.12
CA MET A 159 13.44 -4.51 -4.82
C MET A 159 12.23 -4.66 -3.90
N ALA A 160 12.51 -5.13 -2.69
CA ALA A 160 11.55 -5.33 -1.62
C ALA A 160 12.05 -4.72 -0.29
N SER A 161 11.14 -4.57 0.67
CA SER A 161 11.42 -4.05 2.01
C SER A 161 10.78 -4.91 3.10
N SER A 162 11.37 -4.97 4.30
CA SER A 162 10.84 -5.71 5.44
C SER A 162 9.87 -4.86 6.25
N LEU A 163 8.61 -5.27 6.29
CA LEU A 163 7.62 -4.65 7.17
C LEU A 163 7.84 -4.98 8.63
N GLN A 164 8.40 -6.16 8.91
CA GLN A 164 8.71 -6.58 10.27
C GLN A 164 9.78 -5.69 10.92
N GLU A 165 10.67 -5.12 10.10
CA GLU A 165 11.65 -4.13 10.54
C GLU A 165 11.12 -2.70 10.54
N GLY A 166 9.88 -2.47 10.07
CA GLY A 166 9.23 -1.17 10.08
C GLY A 166 9.58 -0.27 8.89
N TYR A 167 10.01 -0.83 7.75
CA TYR A 167 10.45 -0.05 6.59
C TYR A 167 9.65 -0.37 5.31
N LEU A 168 9.50 0.63 4.44
CA LEU A 168 8.84 0.48 3.13
C LEU A 168 9.78 0.52 1.92
N LEU A 169 11.00 1.05 2.05
CA LEU A 169 11.93 1.26 0.93
C LEU A 169 13.36 0.77 1.20
N GLN A 170 13.55 -0.21 2.08
CA GLN A 170 14.85 -0.88 2.18
C GLN A 170 15.26 -1.43 0.81
N GLN A 171 16.57 -1.44 0.53
CA GLN A 171 17.08 -1.89 -0.76
C GLN A 171 17.41 -3.38 -0.73
N LEU A 172 16.39 -4.23 -0.52
CA LEU A 172 16.57 -5.68 -0.41
C LEU A 172 16.21 -6.38 -1.74
N PRO A 173 17.19 -6.74 -2.58
CA PRO A 173 16.92 -7.49 -3.79
C PRO A 173 16.41 -8.89 -3.44
N ARG A 174 15.35 -9.32 -4.10
CA ARG A 174 14.73 -10.63 -3.89
C ARG A 174 14.33 -11.25 -5.21
N GLY A 175 14.43 -12.58 -5.29
CA GLY A 175 14.07 -13.33 -6.49
C GLY A 175 12.60 -13.13 -6.83
N CYS A 176 12.32 -12.87 -8.11
CA CYS A 176 10.99 -12.56 -8.62
C CYS A 176 10.00 -13.75 -8.59
N SER A 177 10.45 -14.93 -8.18
CA SER A 177 9.63 -16.10 -7.87
C SER A 177 8.94 -16.01 -6.50
N SER A 178 9.40 -15.11 -5.63
CA SER A 178 8.87 -14.93 -4.27
C SER A 178 7.49 -14.28 -4.27
N SER A 179 6.74 -14.46 -3.18
CA SER A 179 5.37 -13.95 -3.03
C SER A 179 5.30 -12.98 -1.85
N PHE A 180 5.28 -11.68 -2.13
CA PHE A 180 5.37 -10.60 -1.13
C PHE A 180 4.19 -9.62 -1.22
N ILE A 181 3.98 -8.89 -0.14
CA ILE A 181 2.92 -7.91 0.06
C ILE A 181 3.04 -6.80 -1.02
N VAL A 182 1.89 -6.28 -1.45
CA VAL A 182 1.76 -5.19 -2.43
C VAL A 182 0.78 -4.18 -1.87
N LEU A 183 1.31 -3.07 -1.38
CA LEU A 183 0.52 -2.01 -0.78
C LEU A 183 -0.20 -1.19 -1.85
N CYS A 184 -1.32 -0.62 -1.48
CA CYS A 184 -2.11 0.31 -2.27
C CYS A 184 -2.15 1.66 -1.56
N ILE A 185 -2.03 2.76 -2.30
CA ILE A 185 -2.03 4.13 -1.80
C ILE A 185 -3.06 4.98 -2.54
N GLU A 186 -3.76 5.84 -1.80
CA GLU A 186 -4.63 6.86 -2.39
C GLU A 186 -3.78 7.93 -3.11
N ASN A 187 -3.97 8.11 -4.41
CA ASN A 187 -3.08 8.91 -5.25
C ASN A 187 -3.42 10.41 -5.30
N SER A 188 -4.62 10.77 -4.85
CA SER A 188 -5.10 12.15 -4.86
C SER A 188 -6.16 12.37 -3.80
N TYR A 189 -6.13 13.55 -3.21
CA TYR A 189 -7.16 14.07 -2.33
C TYR A 189 -8.04 15.04 -3.13
N ILE A 190 -9.36 14.86 -3.04
CA ILE A 190 -10.35 15.85 -3.47
C ILE A 190 -11.08 16.27 -2.19
N ALA A 191 -11.00 17.55 -1.83
CA ALA A 191 -11.85 18.10 -0.79
C ALA A 191 -13.30 18.05 -1.30
N GLU A 192 -14.16 17.24 -0.67
CA GLU A 192 -15.62 17.41 -0.76
C GLU A 192 -16.07 18.55 0.15
#